data_AF-A0A7K4Y5E9-F1
#
_entry.id   AF-A0A7K4Y5E9-F1
#
_cell.length_a   1.000
_cell.length_b   1.000
_cell.length_c   1.000
_cell.angle_alpha   90.00
_cell.angle_beta   90.00
_cell.angle_gamma   90.00
#
_symmetry.space_group_name_H-M   'P 1'
#
loop_
_entity.id
_entity.type
_entity.pdbx_description
1 polymer ?
#
loop_
_entity_poly.entity_id
_entity_poly.type
_entity_poly.pdbx_seq_one_letter_code
_entity_poly.pdbx_strand_id
1 'polypeptide(L)'
;GASSRDARRALALTLPLAPEALVNLPVEDFNAALGRARLSAPELALARDIRRRGKNKMAAQKCRRRKLEAIARLQAELGRLGRERERLLRARGQAERALGALRRDLARVSAQVLGALRDGDGTPLPPESLGLVPNVGLGLEGPEPG
;
A
#
# COMPACT_ATOMS: atom_id res chain seq x y z
N GLY A 1 -13.04 -23.05 25.92
CA GLY A 1 -13.69 -22.02 25.05
C GLY A 1 -15.11 -22.43 24.67
N ALA A 2 -15.94 -21.50 24.15
CA ALA A 2 -17.37 -21.72 23.84
C ALA A 2 -17.66 -22.96 22.95
N SER A 3 -16.75 -23.28 22.02
CA SER A 3 -16.81 -24.50 21.17
C SER A 3 -16.89 -25.80 21.99
N SER A 4 -16.14 -25.88 23.10
CA SER A 4 -16.13 -27.03 24.01
C SER A 4 -17.37 -27.09 24.93
N ARG A 5 -18.04 -25.94 25.15
CA ARG A 5 -19.31 -25.88 25.89
C ARG A 5 -20.48 -26.30 25.01
N ASP A 6 -20.49 -25.85 23.76
CA ASP A 6 -21.53 -26.21 22.80
C ASP A 6 -21.42 -27.68 22.38
N ALA A 7 -20.20 -28.21 22.24
CA ALA A 7 -19.98 -29.64 22.06
C ALA A 7 -20.51 -30.48 23.24
N ARG A 8 -20.22 -30.06 24.49
CA ARG A 8 -20.75 -30.72 25.69
C ARG A 8 -22.27 -30.67 25.78
N ARG A 9 -22.90 -29.54 25.40
CA ARG A 9 -24.36 -29.40 25.37
C ARG A 9 -25.01 -30.24 24.26
N ALA A 10 -24.38 -30.32 23.09
CA ALA A 10 -24.85 -31.17 21.99
C ALA A 10 -24.80 -32.66 22.37
N LEU A 11 -23.73 -33.09 23.05
CA LEU A 11 -23.58 -34.45 23.56
C LEU A 11 -24.59 -34.77 24.67
N ALA A 12 -24.83 -33.84 25.60
CA ALA A 12 -25.77 -34.00 26.71
C ALA A 12 -27.24 -34.13 26.26
N LEU A 13 -27.58 -33.62 25.08
CA LEU A 13 -28.92 -33.75 24.47
C LEU A 13 -28.93 -34.73 23.30
N THR A 14 -27.88 -35.55 23.15
CA THR A 14 -27.79 -36.60 22.12
C THR A 14 -28.18 -36.10 20.73
N LEU A 15 -27.77 -34.88 20.38
CA LEU A 15 -28.06 -34.35 19.04
C LEU A 15 -27.45 -35.30 17.99
N PRO A 16 -28.20 -35.72 16.97
CA PRO A 16 -27.74 -36.71 15.98
C PRO A 16 -26.75 -36.13 14.96
N LEU A 17 -26.13 -35.01 15.29
CA LEU A 17 -25.14 -34.33 14.48
C LEU A 17 -23.94 -33.96 15.34
N ALA A 18 -22.75 -34.25 14.81
CA ALA A 18 -21.52 -33.77 15.41
C ALA A 18 -21.51 -32.23 15.48
N PRO A 19 -20.90 -31.62 16.51
CA PRO A 19 -20.82 -30.17 16.66
C PRO A 19 -20.26 -29.45 15.42
N GLU A 20 -19.31 -30.06 14.74
CA GLU A 20 -18.68 -29.56 13.51
C GLU A 20 -19.68 -29.58 12.35
N ALA A 21 -20.49 -30.65 12.24
CA ALA A 21 -21.51 -30.78 11.21
C ALA A 21 -22.62 -29.73 11.40
N LEU A 22 -23.04 -29.46 12.63
CA LEU A 22 -24.04 -28.42 12.96
C LEU A 22 -23.66 -27.06 12.36
N VAL A 23 -22.37 -26.71 12.39
CA VAL A 23 -21.88 -25.40 11.93
C VAL A 23 -21.59 -25.38 10.42
N ASN A 24 -21.12 -26.49 9.85
CA ASN A 24 -20.57 -26.51 8.49
C ASN A 24 -21.55 -26.99 7.41
N LEU A 25 -22.56 -27.79 7.75
CA LEU A 25 -23.58 -28.26 6.80
C LEU A 25 -24.24 -27.10 6.04
N PRO A 26 -24.62 -27.27 4.76
CA PRO A 26 -25.59 -26.41 4.08
C PRO A 26 -26.91 -26.30 4.86
N VAL A 27 -27.71 -25.26 4.61
CA VAL A 27 -28.93 -25.04 5.40
C VAL A 27 -29.99 -26.11 5.11
N GLU A 28 -30.03 -26.59 3.87
CA GLU A 28 -30.89 -27.65 3.37
C GLU A 28 -30.58 -28.97 4.07
N ASP A 29 -29.31 -29.40 4.04
CA ASP A 29 -28.86 -30.64 4.68
C ASP A 29 -28.99 -30.58 6.21
N PHE A 30 -28.73 -29.41 6.79
CA PHE A 30 -28.95 -29.19 8.23
C PHE A 30 -30.42 -29.37 8.61
N ASN A 31 -31.34 -28.75 7.86
CA ASN A 31 -32.77 -28.88 8.11
C ASN A 31 -33.26 -30.32 7.88
N ALA A 32 -32.77 -30.99 6.83
CA ALA A 32 -33.09 -32.39 6.55
C ALA A 32 -32.62 -33.33 7.68
N ALA A 33 -31.40 -33.12 8.19
CA ALA A 33 -30.85 -33.89 9.29
C ALA A 33 -31.64 -33.67 10.60
N LEU A 34 -32.03 -32.43 10.91
CA LEU A 34 -32.89 -32.15 12.07
C LEU A 34 -34.32 -32.71 11.90
N GLY A 35 -34.86 -32.71 10.67
CA GLY A 35 -36.19 -33.27 10.38
C GLY A 35 -36.26 -34.79 10.55
N ARG A 36 -35.18 -35.51 10.20
CA ARG A 36 -35.09 -36.98 10.38
C ARG A 36 -34.93 -37.42 11.84
N ALA A 37 -34.45 -36.51 12.69
CA ALA A 37 -34.01 -36.79 14.04
C ALA A 37 -35.11 -36.89 15.11
N ARG A 38 -36.38 -36.57 14.78
CA ARG A 38 -37.52 -36.51 15.74
C ARG A 38 -37.21 -35.74 17.04
N LEU A 39 -36.51 -34.61 16.92
CA LEU A 39 -36.11 -33.77 18.06
C LEU A 39 -37.29 -32.98 18.64
N SER A 40 -37.24 -32.73 19.96
CA SER A 40 -38.15 -31.81 20.65
C SER A 40 -37.87 -30.35 20.29
N ALA A 41 -38.84 -29.46 20.54
CA ALA A 41 -38.68 -28.02 20.28
C ALA A 41 -37.46 -27.38 20.99
N PRO A 42 -37.16 -27.69 22.27
CA PRO A 42 -35.95 -27.22 22.94
C PRO A 42 -34.65 -27.69 22.28
N GLU A 43 -34.59 -28.93 21.82
CA GLU A 43 -33.40 -29.50 21.15
C GLU A 43 -33.18 -28.87 19.78
N LEU A 44 -34.25 -28.64 19.01
CA LEU A 44 -34.19 -27.92 17.74
C LEU A 44 -33.71 -26.48 17.93
N ALA A 45 -34.20 -25.79 18.97
CA ALA A 45 -33.77 -24.44 19.31
C ALA A 45 -32.28 -24.41 19.68
N LEU A 46 -31.81 -25.37 20.48
CA LEU A 46 -30.40 -25.48 20.82
C LEU A 46 -29.52 -25.76 19.60
N ALA A 47 -29.89 -26.70 18.73
CA ALA A 47 -29.11 -27.03 17.54
C ALA A 47 -28.93 -25.81 16.62
N ARG A 48 -30.01 -25.05 16.42
CA ARG A 48 -29.98 -23.78 15.67
C ARG A 48 -29.09 -22.74 16.33
N ASP A 49 -29.16 -22.62 17.66
CA ASP A 49 -28.36 -21.64 18.39
C ASP A 49 -26.86 -21.98 18.39
N ILE A 50 -26.51 -23.26 18.53
CA ILE A 50 -25.13 -23.75 18.38
C ILE A 50 -24.61 -23.42 16.97
N ARG A 51 -25.38 -23.73 15.92
CA ARG A 51 -25.03 -23.40 14.54
C ARG A 51 -24.83 -21.89 14.35
N ARG A 52 -25.77 -21.07 14.83
CA ARG A 52 -25.71 -19.61 14.75
C ARG A 52 -24.44 -19.06 15.42
N ARG A 53 -24.14 -19.50 16.64
CA ARG A 53 -22.93 -19.08 17.37
C ARG A 53 -21.65 -19.55 16.67
N GLY A 54 -21.64 -20.76 16.12
CA GLY A 54 -20.53 -21.30 15.33
C GLY A 54 -20.27 -20.49 14.06
N LYS A 55 -21.31 -20.20 13.27
CA LYS A 55 -21.22 -19.34 12.07
C LYS A 55 -20.72 -17.94 12.43
N ASN A 56 -21.21 -17.33 13.50
CA ASN A 56 -20.74 -16.01 13.96
C ASN A 56 -19.27 -16.03 14.37
N LYS A 57 -18.81 -17.09 15.04
CA LYS A 57 -17.38 -17.26 15.37
C LYS A 57 -16.52 -17.30 14.11
N MET A 58 -16.93 -18.07 13.10
CA MET A 58 -16.20 -18.14 11.82
C MET A 58 -16.22 -16.81 11.07
N ALA A 59 -17.36 -16.12 11.05
CA ALA A 59 -17.48 -14.80 10.44
C ALA A 59 -16.54 -13.78 11.13
N ALA A 60 -16.50 -13.78 12.45
CA ALA A 60 -15.58 -12.93 13.22
C ALA A 60 -14.10 -13.27 12.94
N GLN A 61 -13.74 -14.56 12.85
CA GLN A 61 -12.40 -15.00 12.46
C GLN A 61 -12.05 -14.53 11.04
N LYS A 62 -12.94 -14.71 10.06
CA LYS A 62 -12.73 -14.27 8.67
C LYS A 62 -12.61 -12.75 8.58
N CYS A 63 -13.40 -12.00 9.35
CA CYS A 63 -13.31 -10.54 9.44
C CYS A 63 -11.94 -10.11 9.99
N ARG A 64 -11.50 -10.69 11.12
CA ARG A 64 -10.18 -10.41 11.70
C ARG A 64 -9.05 -10.75 10.73
N ARG A 65 -9.12 -11.92 10.08
CA ARG A 65 -8.13 -12.35 9.08
C ARG A 65 -8.04 -11.35 7.93
N ARG A 66 -9.17 -10.98 7.33
CA ARG A 66 -9.22 -9.97 6.25
C ARG A 66 -8.63 -8.63 6.68
N LYS A 67 -8.91 -8.19 7.91
CA LYS A 67 -8.37 -6.93 8.43
C LYS A 67 -6.84 -7.00 8.61
N LEU A 68 -6.32 -8.11 9.11
CA LEU A 68 -4.88 -8.33 9.23
C LEU A 68 -4.19 -8.44 7.87
N GLU A 69 -4.80 -9.14 6.91
CA GLU A 69 -4.30 -9.21 5.52
C GLU A 69 -4.24 -7.81 4.88
N ALA A 70 -5.27 -6.98 5.09
CA ALA A 70 -5.28 -5.61 4.60
C ALA A 70 -4.19 -4.74 5.25
N ILE A 71 -3.98 -4.85 6.56
CA ILE A 71 -2.90 -4.15 7.27
C ILE A 71 -1.53 -4.56 6.71
N ALA A 72 -1.29 -5.87 6.56
CA ALA A 72 -0.02 -6.38 6.04
C ALA A 72 0.25 -5.87 4.61
N ARG A 73 -0.77 -5.87 3.75
CA ARG A 73 -0.68 -5.33 2.39
C ARG A 73 -0.32 -3.84 2.39
N LEU A 74 -0.99 -3.04 3.23
CA LEU A 74 -0.73 -1.60 3.33
C LEU A 74 0.68 -1.31 3.86
N GLN A 75 1.16 -2.08 4.84
CA GLN A 75 2.53 -1.96 5.35
C GLN A 75 3.56 -2.28 4.27
N ALA A 76 3.34 -3.32 3.46
CA ALA A 76 4.21 -3.64 2.34
C ALA A 76 4.22 -2.54 1.27
N GLU A 77 3.06 -1.95 0.97
CA GLU A 77 2.93 -0.85 0.02
C GLU A 77 3.61 0.44 0.51
N LEU A 78 3.43 0.80 1.79
CA LEU A 78 4.17 1.90 2.42
C LEU A 78 5.69 1.69 2.32
N GLY A 79 6.17 0.48 2.61
CA GLY A 79 7.59 0.15 2.47
C GLY A 79 8.09 0.27 1.04
N ARG A 80 7.29 -0.15 0.04
CA ARG A 80 7.60 0.00 -1.38
C ARG A 80 7.68 1.47 -1.78
N LEU A 81 6.70 2.27 -1.39
CA LEU A 81 6.64 3.70 -1.68
C LEU A 81 7.78 4.47 -1.01
N GLY A 82 8.16 4.09 0.21
CA GLY A 82 9.32 4.66 0.91
C GLY A 82 10.63 4.44 0.15
N ARG A 83 10.89 3.20 -0.28
CA ARG A 83 12.08 2.88 -1.10
C ARG A 83 12.09 3.62 -2.44
N GLU A 84 10.93 3.74 -3.07
CA GLU A 84 10.81 4.48 -4.34
C GLU A 84 11.06 5.97 -4.15
N ARG A 85 10.53 6.58 -3.09
CA ARG A 85 10.83 7.97 -2.72
C ARG A 85 12.32 8.20 -2.51
N GLU A 86 13.00 7.32 -1.77
CA GLU A 86 14.46 7.42 -1.56
C GLU A 86 15.26 7.27 -2.87
N ARG A 87 14.82 6.38 -3.77
CA ARG A 87 15.41 6.24 -5.11
C ARG A 87 15.29 7.53 -5.91
N LEU A 88 14.10 8.12 -5.94
CA LEU A 88 13.82 9.37 -6.66
C LEU A 88 14.59 10.55 -6.07
N LEU A 89 14.69 10.67 -4.74
CA LEU A 89 15.48 11.73 -4.09
C LEU A 89 16.97 11.63 -4.46
N ARG A 90 17.52 10.40 -4.50
CA ARG A 90 18.90 10.18 -4.96
C ARG A 90 19.09 10.57 -6.42
N ALA A 91 18.17 10.17 -7.30
CA ALA A 91 18.20 10.52 -8.72
C ALA A 91 18.11 12.05 -8.92
N ARG A 92 17.22 12.74 -8.18
CA ARG A 92 17.11 14.19 -8.20
C ARG A 92 18.43 14.87 -7.82
N GLY A 93 19.06 14.45 -6.72
CA GLY A 93 20.34 15.00 -6.31
C GLY A 93 21.47 14.74 -7.30
N GLN A 94 21.46 13.59 -8.01
CA GLN A 94 22.40 13.33 -9.09
C GLN A 94 22.18 14.26 -10.28
N ALA A 95 20.92 14.48 -10.68
CA ALA A 95 20.56 15.38 -11.76
C ALA A 95 20.93 16.84 -11.44
N GLU A 96 20.67 17.30 -10.22
CA GLU A 96 21.06 18.65 -9.75
C GLU A 96 22.58 18.85 -9.84
N ARG A 97 23.38 17.85 -9.42
CA ARG A 97 24.84 17.91 -9.54
C ARG A 97 25.31 17.94 -11.00
N ALA A 98 24.73 17.10 -11.85
CA ALA A 98 25.06 17.06 -13.27
C ALA A 98 24.73 18.40 -13.97
N LEU A 99 23.55 18.96 -13.68
CA LEU A 99 23.14 20.27 -14.19
C LEU A 99 24.09 21.37 -13.71
N GLY A 100 24.49 21.34 -12.44
CA GLY A 100 25.48 22.27 -11.90
C GLY A 100 26.84 22.18 -12.61
N ALA A 101 27.29 20.98 -12.95
CA ALA A 101 28.53 20.78 -13.72
C ALA A 101 28.42 21.35 -15.14
N LEU A 102 27.35 21.01 -15.86
CA LEU A 102 27.10 21.51 -17.22
C LEU A 102 27.01 23.05 -17.26
N ARG A 103 26.37 23.67 -16.25
CA ARG A 103 26.33 25.13 -16.12
C ARG A 103 27.72 25.75 -15.98
N ARG A 104 28.60 25.14 -15.18
CA ARG A 104 29.99 25.60 -15.03
C ARG A 104 30.79 25.41 -16.31
N ASP A 105 30.63 24.28 -16.98
CA ASP A 105 31.31 24.01 -18.25
C ASP A 105 30.86 24.99 -19.34
N LEU A 106 29.55 25.25 -19.44
CA LEU A 106 29.00 26.26 -20.35
C LEU A 106 29.57 27.65 -20.05
N ALA A 107 29.56 28.08 -18.78
CA ALA A 107 30.10 29.38 -18.40
C ALA A 107 31.60 29.51 -18.78
N ARG A 108 32.39 28.45 -18.56
CA ARG A 108 33.80 28.42 -18.95
C ARG A 108 33.97 28.54 -20.46
N VAL A 109 33.25 27.74 -21.25
CA VAL A 109 33.37 27.74 -22.71
C VAL A 109 32.88 29.08 -23.28
N SER A 110 31.77 29.61 -22.80
CA SER A 110 31.27 30.93 -23.21
C SER A 110 32.30 32.03 -22.94
N ALA A 111 32.95 32.03 -21.77
CA ALA A 111 34.01 32.99 -21.46
C ALA A 111 35.23 32.84 -22.39
N GLN A 112 35.62 31.61 -22.72
CA GLN A 112 36.72 31.34 -23.67
C GLN A 112 36.40 31.85 -25.08
N VAL A 113 35.21 31.56 -25.59
CA VAL A 113 34.78 31.99 -26.92
C VAL A 113 34.71 33.51 -26.98
N LEU A 114 34.00 34.14 -26.04
CA LEU A 114 33.83 35.61 -26.01
C LEU A 114 35.18 36.32 -25.89
N GLY A 115 36.09 35.85 -25.03
CA GLY A 115 37.43 36.44 -24.89
C GLY A 115 38.34 36.28 -26.11
N ALA A 116 38.06 35.30 -26.97
CA ALA A 116 38.79 35.07 -28.21
C ALA A 116 38.28 35.91 -29.39
N LEU A 117 37.10 36.53 -29.29
CA LEU A 117 36.53 37.34 -30.37
C LEU A 117 37.36 38.61 -30.59
N ARG A 118 37.50 38.97 -31.87
CA ARG A 118 38.17 40.18 -32.35
C ARG A 118 37.28 40.86 -33.38
N ASP A 119 37.33 42.18 -33.48
CA ASP A 119 36.67 42.95 -34.53
C ASP A 119 37.45 42.88 -35.87
N GLY A 120 36.95 43.57 -36.89
CA GLY A 120 37.58 43.63 -38.22
C GLY A 120 38.99 44.24 -38.23
N ASP A 121 39.35 44.98 -37.19
CA ASP A 121 40.64 45.64 -37.01
C ASP A 121 41.57 44.83 -36.08
N GLY A 122 41.13 43.67 -35.60
CA GLY A 122 41.90 42.76 -34.74
C GLY A 122 41.87 43.11 -33.24
N THR A 123 41.00 44.02 -32.81
CA THR A 123 40.85 44.43 -31.40
C THR A 123 39.91 43.46 -30.66
N PRO A 124 40.19 43.07 -29.41
CA PRO A 124 39.28 42.28 -28.59
C PRO A 124 37.89 42.91 -28.48
N LEU A 125 36.85 42.13 -28.80
CA LEU A 125 35.46 42.55 -28.67
C LEU A 125 35.02 42.42 -27.20
N PRO A 126 34.58 43.51 -26.55
CA PRO A 126 34.05 43.45 -25.19
C PRO A 126 32.77 42.60 -25.13
N PRO A 127 32.54 41.84 -24.04
CA PRO A 127 31.32 41.05 -23.87
C PRO A 127 30.04 41.90 -23.92
N GLU A 128 30.10 43.18 -23.51
CA GLU A 128 28.95 44.09 -23.54
C GLU A 128 28.54 44.46 -24.96
N SER A 129 29.47 44.42 -25.92
CA SER A 129 29.24 44.76 -27.33
C SER A 129 28.44 43.70 -28.09
N LEU A 130 28.34 42.49 -27.54
CA LEU A 130 27.76 41.32 -28.20
C LEU A 130 26.30 41.05 -27.80
N GLY A 131 25.75 41.80 -26.84
CA GLY A 131 24.37 41.59 -26.34
C GLY A 131 24.14 40.22 -25.68
N LEU A 132 25.16 39.36 -25.61
CA LEU A 132 25.15 38.04 -25.01
C LEU A 132 25.53 38.16 -23.54
N VAL A 133 24.60 38.62 -22.71
CA VAL A 133 24.72 38.37 -21.26
C VAL A 133 24.73 36.86 -21.06
N PRO A 134 25.70 36.29 -20.30
CA PRO A 134 25.62 34.90 -19.91
C PRO A 134 24.43 34.78 -18.95
N ASN A 135 23.26 34.49 -19.50
CA ASN A 135 22.06 34.23 -18.71
C ASN A 135 22.23 32.89 -18.00
N VAL A 136 23.00 32.90 -16.91
CA VAL A 136 23.06 31.82 -15.91
C VAL A 136 22.00 32.11 -14.83
N GLY A 137 20.82 32.54 -15.26
CA GLY A 137 19.72 32.97 -14.40
C GLY A 137 18.40 32.38 -14.88
N LEU A 138 18.26 31.05 -14.82
CA LEU A 138 16.93 30.44 -14.77
C LEU A 138 16.68 30.00 -13.34
N GLY A 139 15.99 30.89 -12.63
CA GLY A 139 15.40 30.65 -11.32
C GLY A 139 14.60 29.35 -11.34
N LEU A 140 15.06 28.41 -10.54
CA LEU A 140 14.18 27.41 -9.95
C LEU A 140 14.11 27.80 -8.49
N GLU A 141 13.18 28.69 -8.15
CA GLU A 141 12.60 28.65 -6.81
C GLU A 141 11.98 27.26 -6.69
N GLY A 142 12.67 26.37 -5.98
CA GLY A 142 12.05 25.16 -5.50
C GLY A 142 10.94 25.55 -4.52
N PRO A 143 9.86 24.77 -4.42
CA PRO A 143 8.84 25.06 -3.42
C PRO A 143 9.48 25.03 -2.03
N GLU A 144 9.35 26.15 -1.31
CA GLU A 144 9.62 26.27 0.12
C GLU A 144 8.95 25.11 0.86
N PRO A 145 9.67 24.38 1.75
CA PRO A 145 9.05 23.36 2.58
C PRO A 145 8.25 24.06 3.70
N GLY A 146 6.92 23.90 3.65
CA GLY A 146 6.04 24.14 4.80
C GLY A 146 6.16 23.03 5.85
#